data_AF-A0A8T4A9C3-F1
#
_entry.id   AF-A0A8T4A9C3-F1
#
_cell.length_a   1.000
_cell.length_b   1.000
_cell.length_c   1.000
_cell.angle_alpha   90.00
_cell.angle_beta   90.00
_cell.angle_gamma   90.00
#
_symmetry.space_group_name_H-M   'P 1'
#
loop_
_entity.id
_entity.type
_entity.pdbx_description
1 polymer ?
#
loop_
_entity_poly.entity_id
_entity_poly.type
_entity_poly.pdbx_seq_one_letter_code
_entity_poly.pdbx_strand_id
1 'polypeptide(L)'
;MVDSGDKIQFIPLIVGLIAIIFLGYIVKILIVPPEYQVYLYIFSGLIVIGIGIMIYFCIKNLEFREKTLSVIKKLLAGISKIGLDVLKNMKKGERKGKKTRVPTSPALKNKVYYVAGGKCQECGKKGNLKIHHIDENPSNNNITNLVLLCGNHHDDADKGVIPKWRLKNIRDKQATPDHTSYAK
;
A
#
# COMPACT_ATOMS: atom_id res chain seq x y z
N MET A 1 6.75 10.54 -22.25
CA MET A 1 7.45 10.86 -20.99
C MET A 1 7.17 9.72 -20.02
N VAL A 2 8.13 8.79 -19.86
CA VAL A 2 7.98 7.61 -19.01
C VAL A 2 8.52 7.96 -17.63
N ASP A 3 7.65 7.81 -16.63
CA ASP A 3 7.87 8.12 -15.22
C ASP A 3 9.06 7.33 -14.65
N SER A 4 10.04 8.05 -14.09
CA SER A 4 11.29 7.54 -13.54
C SER A 4 11.20 7.14 -12.05
N GLY A 5 9.97 7.04 -11.50
CA GLY A 5 9.73 6.78 -10.06
C GLY A 5 10.05 5.38 -9.53
N ASP A 6 10.09 4.33 -10.37
CA ASP A 6 10.19 2.95 -9.87
C ASP A 6 11.63 2.42 -9.64
N LYS A 7 12.67 3.21 -9.97
CA LYS A 7 14.05 2.74 -9.85
C LYS A 7 14.62 2.79 -8.42
N ILE A 8 13.92 3.43 -7.47
CA ILE A 8 14.46 3.70 -6.12
C ILE A 8 14.19 2.54 -5.14
N GLN A 9 13.17 1.70 -5.38
CA GLN A 9 12.83 0.61 -4.43
C GLN A 9 13.70 -0.66 -4.56
N PHE A 10 14.45 -0.82 -5.66
CA PHE A 10 15.31 -2.00 -5.87
C PHE A 10 16.69 -1.90 -5.19
N ILE A 11 17.16 -0.67 -4.96
CA ILE A 11 18.47 -0.41 -4.36
C ILE A 11 18.61 -1.03 -2.95
N PRO A 12 17.66 -0.85 -2.00
CA PRO A 12 17.80 -1.44 -0.66
C PRO A 12 17.78 -2.97 -0.68
N LEU A 13 17.07 -3.60 -1.63
CA LEU A 13 17.01 -5.06 -1.75
C LEU A 13 18.32 -5.65 -2.28
N ILE A 14 18.94 -4.99 -3.26
CA ILE A 14 20.26 -5.37 -3.79
C ILE A 14 21.35 -5.20 -2.72
N VAL A 15 21.33 -4.06 -2.00
CA VAL A 15 22.28 -3.81 -0.90
C VAL A 15 22.12 -4.86 0.21
N GLY A 16 20.88 -5.21 0.57
CA GLY A 16 20.60 -6.27 1.55
C GLY A 16 21.13 -7.64 1.12
N LEU A 17 20.94 -8.02 -0.16
CA LEU A 17 21.47 -9.28 -0.69
C LEU A 17 23.01 -9.33 -0.67
N ILE A 18 23.67 -8.23 -1.07
CA ILE A 18 25.13 -8.13 -1.04
C ILE A 18 25.64 -8.28 0.40
N ALA A 19 24.98 -7.64 1.37
CA ALA A 19 25.36 -7.73 2.78
C ALA A 19 25.24 -9.16 3.34
N ILE A 20 24.18 -9.90 2.97
CA ILE A 20 23.99 -11.29 3.39
C ILE A 20 25.09 -12.20 2.81
N ILE A 21 25.41 -12.03 1.53
CA ILE A 21 26.47 -12.81 0.87
C ILE A 21 27.83 -12.51 1.52
N PHE A 22 28.12 -11.24 1.80
CA PHE A 22 29.34 -10.82 2.46
C PHE A 22 29.45 -11.38 3.88
N LEU A 23 28.37 -11.32 4.67
CA LEU A 23 28.35 -11.89 6.02
C LEU A 23 28.55 -13.41 6.00
N GLY A 24 27.90 -14.12 5.07
CA GLY A 24 28.10 -15.55 4.88
C GLY A 24 29.55 -15.90 4.49
N TYR A 25 30.20 -15.05 3.70
CA TYR A 25 31.61 -15.20 3.34
C TYR A 25 32.54 -15.02 4.55
N ILE A 26 32.31 -14.02 5.39
CA ILE A 26 33.07 -13.79 6.62
C ILE A 26 32.92 -14.96 7.61
N VAL A 27 31.70 -15.42 7.83
CA VAL A 27 31.43 -16.60 8.69
C VAL A 27 32.15 -17.83 8.16
N LYS A 28 32.19 -18.02 6.84
CA LYS A 28 32.90 -19.13 6.21
C LYS A 28 34.41 -19.07 6.42
N ILE A 29 35.02 -17.87 6.36
CA ILE A 29 36.45 -17.68 6.66
C ILE A 29 36.77 -18.03 8.12
N LEU A 30 35.87 -17.69 9.05
CA LEU A 30 36.07 -17.94 10.48
C LEU A 30 35.91 -19.42 10.88
N ILE A 31 35.06 -20.18 10.18
CA ILE A 31 34.80 -21.59 10.48
C ILE A 31 35.80 -22.52 9.79
N VAL A 32 36.31 -22.14 8.62
CA VAL A 32 37.12 -23.02 7.79
C VAL A 32 38.59 -22.98 8.21
N PRO A 33 39.22 -24.15 8.48
CA PRO A 33 40.63 -24.22 8.86
C PRO A 33 41.54 -23.53 7.84
N PRO A 34 42.65 -22.90 8.27
CA PRO A 34 43.52 -22.10 7.41
C PRO A 34 44.07 -22.89 6.21
N GLU A 35 44.32 -24.20 6.36
CA GLU A 35 44.76 -25.06 5.27
C GLU A 35 43.75 -25.18 4.09
N TYR A 36 42.47 -24.88 4.33
CA TYR A 36 41.43 -24.93 3.30
C TYR A 36 41.03 -23.55 2.75
N GLN A 37 41.54 -22.46 3.32
CA GLN A 37 41.19 -21.11 2.88
C GLN A 37 41.64 -20.83 1.44
N VAL A 38 42.81 -21.32 1.03
CA VAL A 38 43.34 -21.14 -0.33
C VAL A 38 42.39 -21.72 -1.39
N TYR A 39 41.84 -22.92 -1.16
CA TYR A 39 40.90 -23.56 -2.08
C TYR A 39 39.60 -22.78 -2.20
N LEU A 40 39.14 -22.15 -1.11
CA LEU A 40 37.95 -21.28 -1.15
C LEU A 40 38.19 -20.02 -1.99
N TYR A 41 39.36 -19.39 -1.87
CA TYR A 41 39.71 -18.24 -2.70
C TYR A 41 39.75 -18.62 -4.18
N ILE A 42 40.42 -19.73 -4.53
CA ILE A 42 40.47 -20.25 -5.91
C ILE A 42 39.06 -20.51 -6.44
N PHE A 43 38.23 -21.23 -5.68
CA PHE A 43 36.86 -21.54 -6.09
C PHE A 43 36.00 -20.28 -6.28
N SER A 44 36.10 -19.32 -5.37
CA SER A 44 35.38 -18.04 -5.50
C SER A 44 35.86 -17.21 -6.70
N GLY A 45 37.17 -17.23 -7.00
CA GLY A 45 37.73 -16.58 -8.17
C GLY A 45 37.21 -17.19 -9.48
N LEU A 46 37.13 -18.51 -9.57
CA LEU A 46 36.57 -19.21 -10.73
C LEU A 46 35.09 -18.85 -10.97
N ILE A 47 34.30 -18.72 -9.90
CA ILE A 47 32.90 -18.28 -10.00
C ILE A 47 32.81 -16.86 -10.55
N VAL A 48 33.61 -15.92 -10.02
CA VAL A 48 33.61 -14.52 -10.48
C VAL A 48 34.01 -14.42 -11.94
N ILE A 49 35.05 -15.16 -12.36
CA ILE A 49 35.47 -15.21 -13.77
C ILE A 49 34.36 -15.79 -14.64
N GLY A 50 33.70 -16.88 -14.21
CA GLY A 50 32.58 -17.47 -14.93
C GLY A 50 31.39 -16.51 -15.10
N ILE A 51 31.03 -15.78 -14.04
CA ILE A 51 30.00 -14.73 -14.10
C ILE A 51 30.41 -13.61 -15.05
N GLY A 52 31.66 -13.17 -15.01
CA GLY A 52 32.20 -12.14 -15.92
C GLY A 52 32.11 -12.55 -17.39
N ILE A 53 32.50 -13.79 -17.72
CA ILE A 53 32.38 -14.35 -19.08
C ILE A 53 30.92 -14.42 -19.51
N MET A 54 30.02 -14.89 -18.64
CA MET A 54 28.59 -14.94 -18.90
C MET A 54 27.99 -13.56 -19.17
N ILE A 55 28.36 -12.55 -18.38
CA ILE A 55 27.92 -11.16 -18.57
C ILE A 55 28.46 -10.61 -19.89
N TYR A 56 29.75 -10.81 -20.18
CA TYR A 56 30.37 -10.39 -21.44
C TYR A 56 29.65 -11.00 -22.64
N PHE A 57 29.36 -12.30 -22.59
CA PHE A 57 28.61 -13.01 -23.63
C PHE A 57 27.18 -12.47 -23.78
N CYS A 58 26.48 -12.22 -22.67
CA CYS A 58 25.15 -11.60 -22.67
C CYS A 58 25.15 -10.19 -23.25
N ILE A 59 26.21 -9.40 -23.04
CA ILE A 59 26.34 -8.04 -23.59
C ILE A 59 26.64 -8.07 -25.09
N LYS A 60 27.56 -8.95 -25.52
CA LYS A 60 27.97 -9.06 -26.93
C LYS A 60 26.90 -9.70 -27.81
N ASN A 61 26.10 -10.62 -27.27
CA ASN A 61 25.12 -11.38 -28.03
C ASN A 61 23.71 -10.78 -27.88
N LEU A 62 23.45 -9.68 -28.60
CA LEU A 62 22.18 -8.94 -28.58
C LEU A 62 20.94 -9.81 -28.86
N GLU A 63 21.09 -10.85 -29.69
CA GLU A 63 20.01 -11.79 -30.02
C GLU A 63 19.61 -12.65 -28.81
N PHE A 64 20.57 -12.99 -27.95
CA PHE A 64 20.33 -13.71 -26.72
C PHE A 64 19.53 -12.85 -25.72
N ARG A 65 19.84 -11.54 -25.65
CA ARG A 65 19.18 -10.58 -24.75
C ARG A 65 17.66 -10.54 -24.93
N GLU A 66 17.17 -10.58 -26.17
CA GLU A 66 15.73 -10.54 -26.44
C GLU A 66 15.04 -11.85 -26.05
N LYS A 67 15.68 -12.99 -26.34
CA LYS A 67 15.17 -14.31 -25.96
C LYS A 67 15.10 -14.44 -24.43
N THR A 68 16.15 -14.04 -23.70
CA THR A 68 16.18 -14.07 -22.24
C THR A 68 15.15 -13.12 -21.61
N LEU A 69 15.00 -11.90 -22.15
CA LEU A 69 13.97 -10.96 -21.68
C LEU A 69 12.55 -11.50 -21.88
N SER A 70 12.29 -12.23 -22.97
CA SER A 70 10.98 -12.83 -23.21
C SER A 70 10.61 -13.89 -22.17
N VAL A 71 11.59 -14.71 -21.76
CA VAL A 71 11.42 -15.76 -20.75
C VAL A 71 11.23 -15.14 -19.37
N ILE A 72 12.04 -14.15 -19.02
CA ILE A 72 11.91 -13.42 -17.75
C ILE A 72 10.54 -12.73 -17.65
N LYS A 73 10.07 -12.07 -18.71
CA LYS A 73 8.72 -11.46 -18.73
C LYS A 73 7.61 -12.49 -18.52
N LYS A 74 7.70 -13.68 -19.14
CA LYS A 74 6.73 -14.76 -18.94
C LYS A 74 6.73 -15.29 -17.50
N LEU A 75 7.90 -15.47 -16.90
CA LEU A 75 8.03 -15.91 -15.51
C LEU A 75 7.47 -14.87 -14.52
N LEU A 76 7.81 -13.59 -14.70
CA LEU A 76 7.32 -12.51 -13.83
C LEU A 76 5.79 -12.36 -13.91
N ALA A 77 5.19 -12.52 -15.10
CA ALA A 77 3.74 -12.50 -15.26
C ALA A 77 3.03 -13.66 -14.54
N GLY A 78 3.67 -14.83 -14.44
CA GLY A 78 3.15 -15.97 -13.67
C GLY A 78 3.17 -15.69 -12.16
N ILE A 79 4.27 -15.12 -11.65
CA ILE A 79 4.43 -14.81 -10.23
C ILE A 79 3.46 -13.72 -9.77
N SER A 80 3.27 -12.66 -10.57
CA SER A 80 2.38 -11.55 -10.22
C SER A 80 0.91 -11.98 -10.10
N LYS A 81 0.46 -12.92 -10.94
CA LYS A 81 -0.90 -13.46 -10.91
C LYS A 81 -1.18 -14.23 -9.62
N ILE A 82 -0.23 -15.08 -9.20
CA ILE A 82 -0.33 -15.87 -7.96
C ILE A 82 -0.36 -14.93 -6.74
N GLY A 83 0.54 -13.94 -6.68
CA GLY A 83 0.58 -12.98 -5.57
C GLY A 83 -0.72 -12.17 -5.42
N LEU A 84 -1.35 -11.78 -6.53
CA LEU A 84 -2.58 -10.98 -6.52
C LEU A 84 -3.79 -11.79 -6.04
N ASP A 85 -3.90 -13.05 -6.43
CA ASP A 85 -5.00 -13.93 -6.02
C ASP A 85 -4.90 -14.32 -4.54
N VAL A 86 -3.68 -14.52 -4.02
CA VAL A 86 -3.45 -14.74 -2.57
C VAL A 86 -3.90 -13.51 -1.76
N LEU A 87 -3.54 -12.29 -2.20
CA LEU A 87 -3.95 -11.05 -1.54
C LEU A 87 -5.47 -10.84 -1.54
N LYS A 88 -6.14 -11.19 -2.65
CA LYS A 88 -7.62 -11.11 -2.74
C LYS A 88 -8.30 -12.09 -1.80
N ASN A 89 -7.77 -13.30 -1.65
CA ASN A 89 -8.34 -14.33 -0.77
C ASN A 89 -8.15 -14.00 0.72
N MET A 90 -7.04 -13.37 1.10
CA MET A 90 -6.82 -12.93 2.49
C MET A 90 -7.80 -11.82 2.92
N LYS A 91 -8.13 -10.87 2.04
CA LYS A 91 -9.10 -9.79 2.35
C LYS A 91 -10.54 -10.28 2.54
N LYS A 92 -10.89 -11.47 2.03
CA LYS A 92 -12.26 -11.99 2.07
C LYS A 92 -12.62 -12.65 3.42
N GLY A 93 -11.63 -12.90 4.29
CA GLY A 93 -11.76 -13.70 5.50
C GLY A 93 -12.12 -12.97 6.80
N GLU A 94 -12.07 -11.63 6.86
CA GLU A 94 -12.39 -10.90 8.09
C GLU A 94 -13.92 -10.79 8.31
N ARG A 95 -14.49 -11.73 9.06
CA ARG A 95 -15.84 -11.56 9.63
C ARG A 95 -15.80 -10.43 10.66
N LYS A 96 -16.29 -9.23 10.28
CA LYS A 96 -16.44 -8.08 11.19
C LYS A 96 -17.25 -8.52 12.44
N GLY A 97 -16.60 -8.53 13.60
CA GLY A 97 -17.25 -8.81 14.89
C GLY A 97 -18.41 -7.83 15.16
N LYS A 98 -19.34 -8.23 16.03
CA LYS A 98 -20.51 -7.43 16.43
C LYS A 98 -20.01 -6.12 17.07
N LYS A 99 -20.15 -4.99 16.38
CA LYS A 99 -19.68 -3.69 16.86
C LYS A 99 -20.59 -3.20 17.99
N THR A 100 -20.02 -2.85 19.14
CA THR A 100 -20.74 -2.14 20.21
C THR A 100 -21.14 -0.77 19.69
N ARG A 101 -22.43 -0.41 19.82
CA ARG A 101 -22.99 0.84 19.28
C ARG A 101 -23.32 1.79 20.42
N VAL A 102 -22.59 2.89 20.52
CA VAL A 102 -22.92 3.99 21.44
C VAL A 102 -23.85 4.96 20.70
N PRO A 103 -25.08 5.20 21.17
CA PRO A 103 -26.01 6.09 20.48
C PRO A 103 -25.45 7.51 20.41
N THR A 104 -25.49 8.11 19.22
CA THR A 104 -25.11 9.50 19.02
C THR A 104 -26.15 10.41 19.67
N SER A 105 -25.73 11.30 20.58
CA SER A 105 -26.64 12.22 21.27
C SER A 105 -27.36 13.16 20.30
N PRO A 106 -28.59 13.61 20.60
CA PRO A 106 -29.32 14.56 19.75
C PRO A 106 -28.55 15.86 19.48
N ALA A 107 -27.87 16.40 20.50
CA ALA A 107 -27.04 17.60 20.36
C ALA A 107 -25.90 17.41 19.35
N LEU A 108 -25.23 16.26 19.38
CA LEU A 108 -24.16 15.94 18.43
C LEU A 108 -24.69 15.75 17.01
N LYS A 109 -25.85 15.09 16.84
CA LYS A 109 -26.51 14.98 15.53
C LYS A 109 -26.80 16.37 14.96
N ASN A 110 -27.40 17.26 15.74
CA ASN A 110 -27.70 18.63 15.32
C ASN A 110 -26.43 19.38 14.92
N LYS A 111 -25.34 19.23 15.69
CA LYS A 111 -24.05 19.85 15.37
C LYS A 111 -23.46 19.32 14.05
N VAL A 112 -23.56 18.02 13.78
CA VAL A 112 -23.11 17.44 12.49
C VAL A 112 -23.95 17.97 11.33
N TYR A 113 -25.27 18.06 11.49
CA TYR A 113 -26.18 18.63 10.50
C TYR A 113 -25.89 20.11 10.21
N TYR A 114 -25.63 20.89 11.26
CA TYR A 114 -25.27 22.29 11.16
C TYR A 114 -23.96 22.49 10.38
N VAL A 115 -22.89 21.77 10.76
CA VAL A 115 -21.59 21.85 10.07
C VAL A 115 -21.70 21.44 8.60
N ALA A 116 -22.54 20.46 8.29
CA ALA A 116 -22.76 20.01 6.92
C ALA A 116 -23.71 20.92 6.12
N GLY A 117 -24.28 21.98 6.72
CA GLY A 117 -25.28 22.84 6.08
C GLY A 117 -26.55 22.09 5.67
N GLY A 118 -26.91 21.02 6.38
CA GLY A 118 -28.10 20.21 6.10
C GLY A 118 -28.11 19.52 4.74
N LYS A 119 -26.94 19.26 4.15
CA LYS A 119 -26.77 18.60 2.85
C LYS A 119 -25.74 17.49 2.90
N CYS A 120 -25.79 16.57 1.94
CA CYS A 120 -24.76 15.56 1.74
C CYS A 120 -23.42 16.25 1.50
N GLN A 121 -22.38 15.88 2.26
CA GLN A 121 -21.09 16.53 2.15
C GLN A 121 -20.32 16.12 0.89
N GLU A 122 -20.67 15.01 0.23
CA GLU A 122 -20.09 14.60 -1.06
C GLU A 122 -20.78 15.26 -2.27
N CYS A 123 -22.12 15.21 -2.35
CA CYS A 123 -22.85 15.66 -3.54
C CYS A 123 -23.77 16.86 -3.35
N GLY A 124 -23.91 17.39 -2.13
CA GLY A 124 -24.74 18.56 -1.85
C GLY A 124 -26.26 18.33 -1.85
N LYS A 125 -26.75 17.10 -2.11
CA LYS A 125 -28.18 16.78 -2.09
C LYS A 125 -28.78 16.90 -0.68
N LYS A 126 -30.01 17.41 -0.59
CA LYS A 126 -30.82 17.45 0.64
C LYS A 126 -31.76 16.23 0.72
N GLY A 127 -32.13 15.83 1.92
CA GLY A 127 -33.08 14.74 2.18
C GLY A 127 -32.43 13.34 2.30
N ASN A 128 -33.01 12.49 3.16
CA ASN A 128 -32.52 11.15 3.48
C ASN A 128 -31.03 11.11 3.86
N LEU A 129 -30.63 12.02 4.74
CA LEU A 129 -29.26 12.15 5.21
C LEU A 129 -29.01 11.22 6.41
N LYS A 130 -27.84 10.57 6.40
CA LYS A 130 -27.37 9.66 7.43
C LYS A 130 -25.96 10.09 7.85
N ILE A 131 -25.67 9.96 9.14
CA ILE A 131 -24.33 10.21 9.67
C ILE A 131 -23.52 8.92 9.50
N HIS A 132 -22.39 9.03 8.84
CA HIS A 132 -21.42 7.95 8.64
C HIS A 132 -20.16 8.23 9.46
N HIS A 133 -19.60 7.19 10.09
CA HIS A 133 -18.36 7.23 10.85
C HIS A 133 -17.19 6.94 9.92
N ILE A 134 -16.26 7.89 9.73
CA ILE A 134 -15.15 7.80 8.77
C ILE A 134 -14.21 6.62 9.09
N ASP A 135 -13.99 6.33 10.37
CA ASP A 135 -13.21 5.19 10.83
C ASP A 135 -13.98 3.85 10.81
N GLU A 136 -15.28 3.86 10.47
CA GLU A 136 -16.23 2.75 10.58
C GLU A 136 -16.47 2.24 12.01
N ASN A 137 -16.08 2.99 13.05
CA ASN A 137 -16.31 2.64 14.44
C ASN A 137 -17.54 3.39 14.98
N PRO A 138 -18.71 2.71 15.15
CA PRO A 138 -19.93 3.35 15.63
C PRO A 138 -19.88 3.80 17.10
N SER A 139 -18.81 3.47 17.83
CA SER A 139 -18.56 3.99 19.18
C SER A 139 -17.76 5.30 19.18
N ASN A 140 -17.09 5.66 18.08
CA ASN A 140 -16.29 6.88 17.98
C ASN A 140 -17.15 8.08 17.55
N ASN A 141 -17.81 8.71 18.51
CA ASN A 141 -18.68 9.86 18.31
C ASN A 141 -17.93 11.22 18.26
N ASN A 142 -16.62 11.24 17.93
CA ASN A 142 -15.91 12.50 17.72
C ASN A 142 -16.46 13.21 16.48
N ILE A 143 -16.79 14.51 16.60
CA ILE A 143 -17.36 15.30 15.50
C ILE A 143 -16.48 15.36 14.24
N THR A 144 -15.17 15.22 14.36
CA THR A 144 -14.23 15.17 13.21
C THR A 144 -14.27 13.81 12.50
N ASN A 145 -14.79 12.77 13.17
CA ASN A 145 -14.96 11.42 12.64
C ASN A 145 -16.36 11.21 12.00
N LEU A 146 -17.23 12.21 12.02
CA LEU A 146 -18.61 12.10 11.53
C LEU A 146 -18.78 12.91 10.25
N VAL A 147 -19.34 12.27 9.22
CA VAL A 147 -19.68 12.90 7.94
C VAL A 147 -21.16 12.68 7.61
N LEU A 148 -21.84 13.71 7.10
CA LEU A 148 -23.25 13.63 6.72
C LEU A 148 -23.39 13.30 5.24
N LEU A 149 -23.99 12.15 4.92
CA LEU A 149 -24.12 11.65 3.55
C LEU A 149 -25.57 11.33 3.20
N CYS A 150 -25.94 11.42 1.93
CA CYS A 150 -27.21 10.84 1.47
C CYS A 150 -27.12 9.31 1.39
N GLY A 151 -28.27 8.62 1.30
CA GLY A 151 -28.32 7.15 1.23
C GLY A 151 -27.34 6.52 0.24
N ASN A 152 -27.25 7.03 -0.98
CA ASN A 152 -26.35 6.49 -2.01
C ASN A 152 -24.87 6.58 -1.60
N HIS A 153 -24.40 7.76 -1.21
CA HIS A 153 -23.01 7.94 -0.81
C HIS A 153 -22.70 7.28 0.53
N HIS A 154 -23.70 7.11 1.40
CA HIS A 154 -23.55 6.32 2.62
C HIS A 154 -23.26 4.85 2.28
N ASP A 155 -24.01 4.26 1.34
CA ASP A 155 -23.79 2.88 0.90
C ASP A 155 -22.45 2.73 0.15
N ASP A 156 -22.07 3.73 -0.64
CA ASP A 156 -20.78 3.75 -1.32
C ASP A 156 -19.61 3.86 -0.34
N ALA A 157 -19.76 4.64 0.74
CA ALA A 157 -18.80 4.71 1.83
C ALA A 157 -18.70 3.38 2.59
N ASP A 158 -19.83 2.74 2.92
CA ASP A 158 -19.86 1.43 3.58
C ASP A 158 -19.17 0.33 2.75
N LYS A 159 -19.29 0.40 1.42
CA LYS A 159 -18.64 -0.51 0.47
C LYS A 159 -17.17 -0.16 0.17
N GLY A 160 -16.68 0.98 0.67
CA GLY A 160 -15.32 1.48 0.41
C GLY A 160 -15.11 2.02 -1.01
N VAL A 161 -16.19 2.30 -1.75
CA VAL A 161 -16.14 3.01 -3.05
C VAL A 161 -15.64 4.44 -2.83
N ILE A 162 -16.11 5.08 -1.76
CA ILE A 162 -15.55 6.36 -1.27
C ILE A 162 -14.49 6.04 -0.22
N PRO A 163 -13.20 6.29 -0.48
CA PRO A 163 -12.15 5.94 0.45
C PRO A 163 -12.13 6.88 1.67
N LYS A 164 -11.66 6.39 2.83
CA LYS A 164 -11.65 7.15 4.10
C LYS A 164 -10.97 8.52 4.01
N TRP A 165 -9.87 8.60 3.26
CA TRP A 165 -9.15 9.87 3.06
C TRP A 165 -10.00 10.92 2.34
N ARG A 166 -10.90 10.50 1.43
CA ARG A 166 -11.83 11.38 0.73
C ARG A 166 -12.89 11.92 1.69
N LEU A 167 -13.46 11.05 2.51
CA LEU A 167 -14.43 11.44 3.55
C LEU A 167 -13.83 12.43 4.55
N LYS A 168 -12.58 12.18 4.98
CA LYS A 168 -11.83 13.08 5.87
C LYS A 168 -11.61 14.44 5.21
N ASN A 169 -11.12 14.47 3.96
CA ASN A 169 -10.91 15.72 3.23
C ASN A 169 -12.21 16.53 3.06
N ILE A 170 -13.33 15.87 2.79
CA ILE A 170 -14.64 16.52 2.68
C ILE A 170 -15.07 17.11 4.02
N ARG A 171 -14.88 16.34 5.10
CA ARG A 171 -15.19 16.80 6.45
C ARG A 171 -14.36 18.02 6.83
N ASP A 172 -13.06 17.97 6.59
CA ASP A 172 -12.11 19.03 6.94
C ASP A 172 -12.36 20.31 6.13
N LYS A 173 -12.62 20.19 4.82
CA LYS A 173 -12.98 21.33 3.95
C LYS A 173 -14.24 22.08 4.40
N GLN A 174 -15.17 21.39 5.06
CA GLN A 174 -16.41 22.00 5.55
C GLN A 174 -16.34 22.37 7.04
N ALA A 175 -15.23 22.04 7.71
CA ALA A 175 -14.92 22.52 9.05
C ALA A 175 -14.13 23.85 9.02
N THR A 176 -13.65 24.30 7.86
CA THR A 176 -12.95 25.59 7.73
C THR A 176 -13.93 26.77 7.89
N PRO A 177 -13.46 27.94 8.37
CA PRO A 177 -14.28 28.97 9.04
C PRO A 177 -15.39 29.62 8.20
N ASP A 178 -15.37 29.47 6.88
CA ASP A 178 -16.28 30.17 5.97
C ASP A 178 -17.74 29.67 6.06
N HIS A 179 -18.01 28.57 6.77
CA HIS A 179 -19.38 28.12 7.05
C HIS A 179 -19.93 28.60 8.40
N THR A 180 -19.10 29.27 9.22
CA THR A 180 -19.53 29.93 10.46
C THR A 180 -19.96 31.39 10.26
N SER A 181 -19.89 31.91 9.03
CA SER A 181 -20.24 33.30 8.69
C SER A 181 -21.75 33.57 8.59
N TYR A 182 -22.62 32.56 8.71
CA TYR A 182 -24.08 32.71 8.77
C TYR A 182 -24.63 32.61 10.20
N ALA A 183 -23.94 33.25 11.14
CA ALA A 183 -24.48 33.63 12.44
C ALA A 183 -24.67 35.15 12.47
N LYS A 184 -25.70 35.64 11.79
CA LYS A 184 -26.44 36.87 12.10
C LYS A 184 -27.88 36.71 11.66
#